data_AF-A0A2T2SHL5-F1
#
_entry.id   AF-A0A2T2SHL5-F1
#
_cell.length_a   1.000
_cell.length_b   1.000
_cell.length_c   1.000
_cell.angle_alpha   90.00
_cell.angle_beta   90.00
_cell.angle_gamma   90.00
#
_symmetry.space_group_name_H-M   'P 1'
#
loop_
_entity.id
_entity.type
_entity.pdbx_description
1 polymer ?
#
loop_
_entity_poly.entity_id
_entity_poly.type
_entity_poly.pdbx_seq_one_letter_code
_entity_poly.pdbx_strand_id
1 'polypeptide(L)'
;MSHSKEPSSVERELIEEFGNIYESHGLRRLQGLIVGLLLTRSEPVSLDDMVEILDRSKGPISISVRRLDDYDLVRKVEGPNNRRNYYTSHPDIFFNNFKFNMKTVRENRQLAERFLSRVDPEGDETEKTKESLEHMRTFYDLMESFFEDFTERWMEVKQERLENGELGSGEPVVSR
;
A
#
# COMPACT_ATOMS: atom_id res chain seq x y z
N MET A 1 10.36 -12.15 27.43
CA MET A 1 8.93 -12.08 27.77
C MET A 1 8.18 -12.55 26.55
N SER A 2 7.33 -13.59 26.66
CA SER A 2 6.56 -14.10 25.52
C SER A 2 5.54 -13.04 25.11
N HIS A 3 5.76 -12.35 24.00
CA HIS A 3 4.72 -11.50 23.43
C HIS A 3 3.50 -12.38 23.12
N SER A 4 2.35 -12.02 23.66
CA SER A 4 1.10 -12.72 23.39
C SER A 4 0.85 -12.72 21.88
N LYS A 5 0.57 -13.90 21.30
CA LYS A 5 0.12 -13.99 19.91
C LYS A 5 -1.18 -13.21 19.69
N GLU A 6 -2.01 -13.09 20.73
CA GLU A 6 -3.29 -12.41 20.61
C GLU A 6 -3.11 -10.87 20.58
N PRO A 7 -3.76 -10.17 19.63
CA PRO A 7 -3.86 -8.72 19.67
C PRO A 7 -4.65 -8.25 20.91
N SER A 8 -4.16 -7.18 21.53
CA SER A 8 -4.88 -6.35 22.51
C SER A 8 -6.15 -5.74 21.91
N SER A 9 -7.02 -5.17 22.76
CA SER A 9 -8.27 -4.57 22.29
C SER A 9 -8.05 -3.46 21.25
N VAL A 10 -7.06 -2.60 21.48
CA VAL A 10 -6.71 -1.51 20.55
C VAL A 10 -6.18 -2.05 19.23
N GLU A 11 -5.35 -3.09 19.27
CA GLU A 11 -4.84 -3.73 18.04
C GLU A 11 -5.96 -4.42 17.26
N ARG A 12 -6.93 -5.07 17.93
CA ARG A 12 -8.10 -5.67 17.27
C ARG A 12 -8.94 -4.60 16.57
N GLU A 13 -9.21 -3.48 17.25
CA GLU A 13 -9.95 -2.36 16.65
C GLU A 13 -9.21 -1.81 15.42
N LEU A 14 -7.90 -1.58 15.53
CA LEU A 14 -7.08 -1.13 14.40
C LEU A 14 -7.12 -2.11 13.23
N ILE A 15 -7.02 -3.42 13.49
CA ILE A 15 -7.11 -4.48 12.47
C ILE A 15 -8.45 -4.41 11.74
N GLU A 16 -9.56 -4.35 12.49
CA GLU A 16 -10.90 -4.30 11.91
C GLU A 16 -11.14 -3.00 11.11
N GLU A 17 -10.64 -1.86 11.58
CA GLU A 17 -10.78 -0.58 10.88
C GLU A 17 -10.00 -0.55 9.56
N PHE A 18 -8.80 -1.14 9.50
CA PHE A 18 -8.12 -1.32 8.21
C PHE A 18 -8.93 -2.22 7.27
N GLY A 19 -9.59 -3.26 7.80
CA GLY A 19 -10.56 -4.06 7.05
C GLY A 19 -11.69 -3.22 6.46
N ASN A 20 -12.32 -2.38 7.29
CA ASN A 20 -13.42 -1.49 6.92
C ASN A 20 -13.01 -0.45 5.86
N ILE A 21 -11.83 0.16 6.01
CA ILE A 21 -11.28 1.12 5.06
C ILE A 21 -11.09 0.46 3.69
N TYR A 22 -10.50 -0.72 3.64
CA TYR A 22 -10.28 -1.41 2.36
C TYR A 22 -11.61 -1.75 1.69
N GLU A 23 -12.55 -2.30 2.43
CA GLU A 23 -13.88 -2.69 1.92
C GLU A 23 -14.68 -1.49 1.39
N SER A 24 -14.69 -0.38 2.13
CA SER A 24 -15.41 0.85 1.73
C SER A 24 -14.86 1.49 0.44
N HIS A 25 -13.58 1.26 0.12
CA HIS A 25 -12.95 1.72 -1.11
C HIS A 25 -12.97 0.65 -2.23
N GLY A 26 -13.76 -0.41 -2.08
CA GLY A 26 -13.90 -1.47 -3.08
C GLY A 26 -12.70 -2.43 -3.17
N LEU A 27 -11.77 -2.36 -2.20
CA LEU A 27 -10.65 -3.28 -2.07
C LEU A 27 -11.05 -4.52 -1.26
N ARG A 28 -10.21 -5.55 -1.26
CA ARG A 28 -10.49 -6.78 -0.52
C ARG A 28 -10.31 -6.53 0.97
N ARG A 29 -11.39 -6.66 1.76
CA ARG A 29 -11.37 -6.55 3.23
C ARG A 29 -10.20 -7.32 3.87
N LEU A 30 -9.97 -8.56 3.44
CA LEU A 30 -8.91 -9.42 3.97
C LEU A 30 -7.51 -8.81 3.82
N GLN A 31 -7.25 -8.06 2.75
CA GLN A 31 -5.97 -7.37 2.59
C GLN A 31 -5.82 -6.25 3.62
N GLY A 32 -6.89 -5.51 3.92
CA GLY A 32 -6.92 -4.53 5.00
C GLY A 32 -6.63 -5.17 6.35
N LEU A 33 -7.31 -6.27 6.68
CA LEU A 33 -7.08 -7.01 7.94
C LEU A 33 -5.61 -7.47 8.08
N ILE A 34 -4.98 -7.95 7.00
CA ILE A 34 -3.57 -8.36 7.00
C ILE A 34 -2.64 -7.15 7.21
N VAL A 35 -2.90 -6.02 6.54
CA VAL A 35 -2.13 -4.79 6.73
C VAL A 35 -2.24 -4.30 8.17
N GLY A 36 -3.46 -4.19 8.70
CA GLY A 36 -3.71 -3.82 10.09
C GLY A 36 -2.99 -4.76 11.05
N LEU A 37 -3.05 -6.08 10.82
CA LEU A 37 -2.36 -7.06 11.65
C LEU A 37 -0.84 -6.81 11.63
N LEU A 38 -0.22 -6.67 10.46
CA LEU A 38 1.23 -6.51 10.35
C LEU A 38 1.76 -5.16 10.85
N LEU A 39 0.91 -4.14 10.94
CA LEU A 39 1.23 -2.87 11.60
C LEU A 39 1.28 -2.99 13.14
N THR A 40 0.60 -3.98 13.71
CA THR A 40 0.58 -4.21 15.18
C THR A 40 1.74 -5.08 15.66
N ARG A 41 2.62 -5.56 14.78
CA ARG A 41 3.59 -6.62 15.10
C ARG A 41 5.02 -6.14 14.95
N SER A 42 5.78 -6.24 16.03
CA SER A 42 7.22 -5.98 16.06
C SER A 42 8.07 -7.14 15.54
N GLU A 43 7.52 -8.35 15.54
CA GLU A 43 8.16 -9.57 15.05
C GLU A 43 7.49 -10.07 13.76
N PRO A 44 8.23 -10.77 12.87
CA PRO A 44 7.64 -11.38 11.69
C PRO A 44 6.51 -12.36 12.02
N VAL A 45 5.42 -12.29 11.25
CA VAL A 45 4.23 -13.14 11.45
C VAL A 45 4.19 -14.23 10.39
N SER A 46 4.01 -15.49 10.80
CA SER A 46 3.87 -16.58 9.82
C SER A 46 2.48 -16.63 9.19
N LEU A 47 2.38 -17.22 7.99
CA LEU A 47 1.07 -17.50 7.37
C LEU A 47 0.10 -18.26 8.29
N ASP A 48 0.61 -19.20 9.08
CA ASP A 48 -0.21 -20.01 9.98
C ASP A 48 -0.70 -19.17 11.17
N ASP A 49 0.13 -18.23 11.66
CA ASP A 49 -0.31 -17.30 12.71
C ASP A 49 -1.36 -16.31 12.17
N MET A 50 -1.23 -15.84 10.92
CA MET A 50 -2.27 -15.01 10.30
C MET A 50 -3.60 -15.75 10.16
N VAL A 51 -3.56 -17.04 9.83
CA VAL A 51 -4.75 -17.92 9.75
C VAL A 51 -5.43 -18.01 11.11
N GLU A 52 -4.64 -18.24 12.17
CA GLU A 52 -5.12 -18.33 13.55
C GLU A 52 -5.71 -17.00 14.04
N ILE A 53 -4.98 -15.89 13.87
CA ILE A 53 -5.35 -14.58 14.41
C ILE A 53 -6.56 -13.97 13.68
N LEU A 54 -6.63 -14.10 12.36
CA LEU A 54 -7.70 -13.50 11.55
C LEU A 54 -8.90 -14.44 11.38
N ASP A 55 -8.82 -15.68 11.88
CA ASP A 55 -9.84 -16.72 11.71
C ASP A 55 -10.25 -16.89 10.24
N ARG A 56 -9.26 -17.15 9.38
CA ARG A 56 -9.45 -17.32 7.92
C ARG A 56 -8.66 -18.50 7.38
N SER A 57 -9.16 -19.10 6.30
CA SER A 57 -8.46 -20.21 5.67
C SER A 57 -7.13 -19.79 5.01
N LYS A 58 -6.18 -20.73 4.95
CA LYS A 58 -4.81 -20.49 4.48
C LYS A 58 -4.72 -20.01 3.03
N GLY A 59 -5.59 -20.50 2.15
CA GLY A 59 -5.59 -20.13 0.73
C GLY A 59 -5.76 -18.62 0.49
N PRO A 60 -6.87 -18.01 0.91
CA PRO A 60 -7.11 -16.57 0.83
C PRO A 60 -6.03 -15.71 1.50
N ILE A 61 -5.55 -16.10 2.69
CA ILE A 61 -4.44 -15.41 3.37
C ILE A 61 -3.19 -15.42 2.49
N SER A 62 -2.82 -16.59 1.98
CA SER A 62 -1.63 -16.77 1.16
C SER A 62 -1.66 -15.96 -0.13
N ILE A 63 -2.82 -15.88 -0.79
CA ILE A 63 -3.02 -15.05 -1.99
C ILE A 63 -2.96 -13.57 -1.63
N SER A 64 -3.63 -13.16 -0.55
CA SER A 64 -3.74 -11.76 -0.17
C SER A 64 -2.41 -11.17 0.26
N VAL A 65 -1.63 -11.89 1.07
CA VAL A 65 -0.31 -11.44 1.51
C VAL A 65 0.69 -11.37 0.37
N ARG A 66 0.69 -12.33 -0.57
CA ARG A 66 1.53 -12.25 -1.78
C ARG A 66 1.20 -11.03 -2.61
N ARG A 67 -0.09 -10.71 -2.77
CA ARG A 67 -0.49 -9.52 -3.52
C ARG A 67 -0.11 -8.22 -2.81
N LEU A 68 -0.10 -8.21 -1.49
CA LEU A 68 0.40 -7.07 -0.70
C LEU A 68 1.93 -6.94 -0.82
N ASP A 69 2.64 -8.06 -0.92
CA ASP A 69 4.09 -8.16 -1.14
C ASP A 69 4.46 -7.62 -2.54
N ASP A 70 3.69 -7.99 -3.58
CA ASP A 70 3.84 -7.46 -4.94
C ASP A 70 3.68 -5.92 -5.04
N TYR A 71 3.07 -5.29 -4.04
CA TYR A 71 2.84 -3.84 -3.95
C TYR A 71 3.76 -3.16 -2.92
N ASP A 72 4.74 -3.87 -2.38
CA ASP A 72 5.64 -3.41 -1.31
C ASP A 72 4.91 -2.87 -0.08
N LEU A 73 3.69 -3.35 0.21
CA LEU A 73 2.99 -2.97 1.45
C LEU A 73 3.41 -3.85 2.62
N VAL A 74 3.71 -5.10 2.33
CA VAL A 74 4.29 -6.07 3.25
C VAL A 74 5.52 -6.64 2.58
N ARG A 75 6.37 -7.33 3.34
CA ARG A 75 7.53 -8.01 2.78
C ARG A 75 7.71 -9.38 3.39
N LYS A 76 8.07 -10.36 2.56
CA LYS A 76 8.51 -11.67 3.04
C LYS A 76 9.88 -11.53 3.71
N VAL A 77 10.04 -12.14 4.88
CA VAL A 77 11.29 -12.13 5.66
C VAL A 77 11.65 -13.52 6.18
N GLU A 78 12.89 -13.68 6.62
CA GLU A 78 13.29 -14.87 7.38
C GLU A 78 12.58 -14.89 8.74
N GLY A 79 12.39 -16.09 9.27
CA GLY A 79 11.80 -16.27 10.59
C GLY A 79 12.37 -17.48 11.30
N PRO A 80 11.96 -17.70 12.57
CA PRO A 80 12.59 -18.68 13.45
C PRO A 80 12.45 -20.14 12.98
N ASN A 81 11.48 -20.44 12.11
CA ASN A 81 11.28 -21.76 11.53
C ASN A 81 11.38 -21.71 10.00
N ASN A 82 12.43 -22.29 9.43
CA ASN A 82 12.67 -22.28 7.98
C ASN A 82 11.59 -23.00 7.14
N ARG A 83 10.68 -23.77 7.74
CA ARG A 83 9.56 -24.43 7.05
C ARG A 83 8.32 -23.54 6.92
N ARG A 84 8.32 -22.35 7.50
CA ARG A 84 7.21 -21.39 7.45
C ARG A 84 7.59 -20.15 6.66
N ASN A 85 6.59 -19.53 6.04
CA ASN A 85 6.75 -18.23 5.39
C ASN A 85 6.33 -17.15 6.38
N TYR A 86 7.22 -16.18 6.60
CA TYR A 86 7.01 -15.05 7.50
C TYR A 86 6.93 -13.75 6.72
N TYR A 87 6.14 -12.81 7.24
CA TYR A 87 5.96 -11.49 6.66
C TYR A 87 5.99 -10.44 7.75
N THR A 88 6.40 -9.23 7.38
CA THR A 88 6.30 -8.02 8.19
C THR A 88 5.76 -6.87 7.34
N SER A 89 5.30 -5.79 7.96
CA SER A 89 4.96 -4.57 7.24
C SER A 89 6.22 -3.97 6.60
N HIS A 90 6.06 -3.35 5.43
CA HIS A 90 7.17 -2.63 4.83
C HIS A 90 7.44 -1.34 5.63
N PRO A 91 8.71 -0.96 5.92
CA PRO A 91 9.02 0.29 6.63
C PRO A 91 8.38 1.54 5.99
N ASP A 92 8.28 1.51 4.67
CA ASP A 92 7.65 2.53 3.83
C ASP A 92 6.23 2.18 3.39
N ILE A 93 5.50 1.31 4.09
CA ILE A 93 4.16 0.84 3.69
C ILE A 93 3.22 1.96 3.22
N PHE A 94 3.15 3.08 3.95
CA PHE A 94 2.29 4.20 3.59
C PHE A 94 2.78 4.95 2.34
N PHE A 95 4.10 5.14 2.21
CA PHE A 95 4.69 5.78 1.05
C PHE A 95 4.62 4.88 -0.21
N ASN A 96 4.73 3.57 -0.03
CA ASN A 96 4.53 2.58 -1.10
C ASN A 96 3.07 2.54 -1.54
N ASN A 97 2.12 2.61 -0.61
CA ASN A 97 0.70 2.75 -0.95
C ASN A 97 0.44 4.05 -1.73
N PHE A 98 1.01 5.16 -1.29
CA PHE A 98 0.97 6.43 -2.01
C PHE A 98 1.47 6.26 -3.45
N LYS A 99 2.72 5.78 -3.65
CA LYS A 99 3.30 5.53 -4.98
C LYS A 99 2.45 4.60 -5.85
N PHE A 100 1.87 3.55 -5.25
CA PHE A 100 0.98 2.63 -5.96
C PHE A 100 -0.25 3.37 -6.51
N ASN A 101 -0.89 4.20 -5.69
CA ASN A 101 -2.03 5.00 -6.12
C ASN A 101 -1.65 6.02 -7.22
N MET A 102 -0.40 6.52 -7.22
CA MET A 102 0.09 7.46 -8.26
C MET A 102 0.19 6.80 -9.63
N LYS A 103 0.32 5.47 -9.70
CA LYS A 103 0.36 4.76 -10.98
C LYS A 103 -0.89 5.04 -11.81
N THR A 104 -2.06 5.02 -11.20
CA THR A 104 -3.34 5.33 -11.87
C THR A 104 -3.37 6.76 -12.41
N VAL A 105 -2.79 7.72 -11.68
CA VAL A 105 -2.70 9.12 -12.10
C VAL A 105 -1.85 9.25 -13.36
N ARG A 106 -0.68 8.61 -13.39
CA ARG A 106 0.19 8.58 -14.57
C ARG A 106 -0.47 7.89 -15.76
N GLU A 107 -1.10 6.74 -15.52
CA GLU A 107 -1.81 6.00 -16.57
C GLU A 107 -2.94 6.83 -17.18
N ASN A 108 -3.69 7.57 -16.37
CA ASN A 108 -4.74 8.47 -16.83
C ASN A 108 -4.19 9.64 -17.65
N ARG A 109 -3.11 10.30 -17.20
CA ARG A 109 -2.46 11.36 -18.00
C ARG A 109 -1.99 10.83 -19.36
N GLN A 110 -1.26 9.70 -19.36
CA GLN A 110 -0.76 9.06 -20.58
C GLN A 110 -1.88 8.62 -21.52
N LEU A 111 -3.02 8.17 -20.97
CA LEU A 111 -4.21 7.85 -21.74
C LEU A 111 -4.75 9.10 -22.44
N ALA A 112 -4.89 10.22 -21.72
CA ALA A 112 -5.35 11.48 -22.30
C ALA A 112 -4.43 11.96 -23.42
N GLU A 113 -3.12 11.96 -23.19
CA GLU A 113 -2.10 12.34 -24.19
C GLU A 113 -2.16 11.47 -25.45
N ARG A 114 -2.25 10.15 -25.27
CA ARG A 114 -2.31 9.20 -26.39
C ARG A 114 -3.53 9.40 -27.26
N PHE A 115 -4.67 9.77 -26.69
CA PHE A 115 -5.89 10.00 -27.47
C PHE A 115 -5.93 11.40 -28.06
N LEU A 116 -5.45 12.43 -27.34
CA LEU A 116 -5.28 13.77 -27.92
C LEU A 116 -4.38 13.78 -29.15
N SER A 117 -3.33 12.96 -29.17
CA SER A 117 -2.44 12.84 -30.33
C SER A 117 -3.06 12.13 -31.53
N ARG A 118 -4.29 11.60 -31.38
CA ARG A 118 -5.02 10.84 -32.42
C ARG A 118 -6.29 11.53 -32.88
N VAL A 119 -6.74 12.57 -32.16
CA VAL A 119 -7.89 13.39 -32.59
C VAL A 119 -7.51 14.05 -33.91
N ASP A 120 -8.28 13.76 -34.95
CA ASP A 120 -8.15 14.37 -36.25
C ASP A 120 -8.92 15.70 -36.25
N PRO A 121 -8.28 16.84 -36.57
CA PRO A 121 -8.98 18.11 -36.73
C PRO A 121 -10.12 18.08 -37.76
N GLU A 122 -10.08 17.14 -38.70
CA GLU A 122 -11.10 16.94 -39.76
C GLU A 122 -11.95 15.67 -39.55
N GLY A 123 -11.78 14.98 -38.42
CA GLY A 123 -12.48 13.73 -38.11
C GLY A 123 -13.88 13.91 -37.51
N ASP A 124 -14.59 12.79 -37.33
CA ASP A 124 -15.91 12.73 -36.69
C ASP A 124 -15.86 12.93 -35.15
N GLU A 125 -14.68 13.22 -34.57
CA GLU A 125 -14.55 13.37 -33.13
C GLU A 125 -15.24 14.65 -32.64
N THR A 126 -16.01 14.53 -31.55
CA THR A 126 -16.72 15.69 -31.02
C THR A 126 -15.75 16.64 -30.32
N GLU A 127 -15.93 17.96 -30.48
CA GLU A 127 -15.19 19.00 -29.73
C GLU A 127 -15.20 18.72 -28.22
N LYS A 128 -16.34 18.23 -27.70
CA LYS A 128 -16.50 17.80 -26.31
C LYS A 128 -15.50 16.71 -25.89
N THR A 129 -15.17 15.77 -26.76
CA THR A 129 -14.19 14.70 -26.47
C THR A 129 -12.83 15.33 -26.26
N LYS A 130 -12.43 16.23 -27.16
CA LYS A 130 -11.14 16.94 -27.07
C LYS A 130 -11.06 17.78 -25.79
N GLU A 131 -12.08 18.59 -25.51
CA GLU A 131 -12.17 19.39 -24.27
C GLU A 131 -12.04 18.50 -23.01
N SER A 132 -12.71 17.35 -23.01
CA SER A 132 -12.66 16.41 -21.87
C SER A 132 -11.26 15.82 -21.70
N LEU A 133 -10.57 15.46 -22.78
CA LEU A 133 -9.22 14.92 -22.73
C LEU A 133 -8.18 16.00 -22.35
N GLU A 134 -8.34 17.24 -22.82
CA GLU A 134 -7.50 18.36 -22.42
C GLU A 134 -7.65 18.67 -20.93
N HIS A 135 -8.89 18.67 -20.43
CA HIS A 135 -9.16 18.81 -19.00
C HIS A 135 -8.54 17.66 -18.20
N MET A 136 -8.74 16.41 -18.65
CA MET A 136 -8.16 15.22 -18.03
C MET A 136 -6.63 15.34 -17.95
N ARG A 137 -5.96 15.64 -19.08
CA ARG A 137 -4.49 15.82 -19.13
C ARG A 137 -4.05 16.89 -18.14
N THR A 138 -4.66 18.07 -18.20
CA THR A 138 -4.28 19.22 -17.35
C THR A 138 -4.43 18.92 -15.86
N PHE A 139 -5.52 18.25 -15.47
CA PHE A 139 -5.77 17.88 -14.09
C PHE A 139 -4.75 16.84 -13.58
N TYR A 140 -4.52 15.76 -14.33
CA TYR A 140 -3.60 14.71 -13.92
C TYR A 140 -2.12 15.15 -13.99
N ASP A 141 -1.77 16.09 -14.87
CA ASP A 141 -0.44 16.71 -14.94
C ASP A 141 -0.12 17.50 -13.66
N LEU A 142 -1.05 18.36 -13.22
CA LEU A 142 -0.89 19.09 -11.95
C LEU A 142 -0.84 18.16 -10.73
N MET A 143 -1.65 17.09 -10.72
CA MET A 143 -1.56 16.12 -9.64
C MET A 143 -0.19 15.42 -9.64
N GLU A 144 0.33 15.01 -10.80
CA GLU A 144 1.66 14.38 -10.90
C GLU A 144 2.76 15.30 -10.36
N SER A 145 2.76 16.60 -10.70
CA SER A 145 3.75 17.55 -10.17
C SER A 145 3.67 17.66 -8.64
N PHE A 146 2.47 17.76 -8.06
CA PHE A 146 2.33 17.79 -6.61
C PHE A 146 2.79 16.50 -5.93
N PHE A 147 2.66 15.36 -6.60
CA PHE A 147 3.14 14.09 -6.06
C PHE A 147 4.65 13.96 -6.08
N GLU A 148 5.31 14.54 -7.09
CA GLU A 148 6.77 14.66 -7.14
C GLU A 148 7.25 15.55 -6.00
N ASP A 149 6.68 16.75 -5.85
CA ASP A 149 7.00 17.67 -4.74
C ASP A 149 6.78 17.01 -3.37
N PHE A 150 5.66 16.32 -3.19
CA PHE A 150 5.36 15.59 -1.95
C PHE A 150 6.38 14.47 -1.68
N THR A 151 6.78 13.75 -2.73
CA THR A 151 7.75 12.66 -2.63
C THR A 151 9.09 13.19 -2.13
N GLU A 152 9.61 14.25 -2.76
CA GLU A 152 10.86 14.87 -2.35
C GLU A 152 10.78 15.36 -0.90
N ARG A 153 9.70 16.06 -0.56
CA ARG A 153 9.49 16.58 0.79
C ARG A 153 9.36 15.48 1.84
N TRP A 154 8.66 14.39 1.51
CA TRP A 154 8.52 13.26 2.42
C TRP A 154 9.87 12.60 2.72
N MET A 155 10.74 12.47 1.72
CA MET A 155 12.07 11.87 1.92
C MET A 155 12.93 12.72 2.87
N GLU A 156 12.90 14.05 2.73
CA GLU A 156 13.56 14.96 3.65
C GLU A 156 13.02 14.83 5.08
N VAL A 157 11.70 14.91 5.24
CA VAL A 157 11.05 14.83 6.55
C VAL A 157 11.31 13.47 7.20
N LYS A 158 11.22 12.38 6.45
CA LYS A 158 11.48 11.04 6.97
C LYS A 158 12.92 10.95 7.49
N GLN A 159 13.89 11.45 6.72
CA GLN A 159 15.30 11.41 7.11
C GLN A 159 15.56 12.23 8.39
N GLU A 160 15.04 13.46 8.46
CA GLU A 160 15.16 14.33 9.64
C GLU A 160 14.55 13.66 10.89
N ARG A 161 13.37 13.07 10.76
CA ARG A 161 12.67 12.40 11.87
C ARG A 161 13.38 11.11 12.31
N LEU A 162 14.04 10.40 11.41
CA LEU A 162 14.89 9.25 11.74
C LEU A 162 16.14 9.70 12.51
N GLU A 163 16.81 10.77 12.07
CA GLU A 163 17.99 11.33 12.75
C GLU A 163 17.68 11.85 14.15
N ASN A 164 16.49 12.43 14.33
CA ASN A 164 16.00 12.91 15.62
C ASN A 164 15.39 11.81 16.51
N GLY A 165 15.28 10.57 16.02
CA GLY A 165 14.74 9.43 16.77
C GLY A 165 13.22 9.43 16.97
N GLU A 166 12.49 10.22 16.19
CA GLU A 166 11.03 10.35 16.27
C GLU A 166 10.30 9.34 15.37
N LEU A 167 10.95 8.88 14.30
CA LEU A 167 10.54 7.72 13.52
C LEU A 167 11.50 6.56 13.77
N GLY A 168 10.96 5.35 13.86
CA GLY A 168 11.74 4.12 13.84
C GLY A 168 12.17 3.75 12.42
N SER A 169 13.24 2.96 12.27
CA SER A 169 13.70 2.46 10.97
C SER A 169 12.70 1.52 10.28
N GLY A 170 11.71 1.00 11.01
CA GLY A 170 10.74 0.03 10.52
C GLY A 170 11.32 -1.37 10.28
N GLU A 171 12.59 -1.61 10.62
CA GLU A 171 13.18 -2.94 10.58
C GLU A 171 12.67 -3.79 11.75
N PRO A 172 12.26 -5.06 11.51
CA PRO A 172 11.81 -5.95 12.56
C PRO A 172 12.96 -6.19 13.54
N VAL A 173 12.59 -6.35 14.81
CA VAL A 173 13.55 -6.76 15.85
C VAL A 173 13.86 -8.23 15.61
N VAL A 174 15.04 -8.52 15.06
CA VAL A 174 15.51 -9.90 14.93
C VAL A 174 15.99 -10.36 16.31
N SER A 175 15.13 -11.08 17.02
CA SER A 175 15.51 -11.78 18.25
C SER A 175 16.57 -12.84 17.90
N ARG A 176 17.79 -12.67 18.42
CA ARG A 176 18.89 -13.65 18.33
C ARG A 176 18.61 -14.87 19.19
#